data_AF-A0A5C7QM63-F1
#
_entry.id   AF-A0A5C7QM63-F1
#
_cell.length_a   1.000
_cell.length_b   1.000
_cell.length_c   1.000
_cell.angle_alpha   90.00
_cell.angle_beta   90.00
_cell.angle_gamma   90.00
#
_symmetry.space_group_name_H-M   'P 1'
#
loop_
_entity.id
_entity.type
_entity.pdbx_description
1 polymer ?
#
loop_
_entity_poly.entity_id
_entity_poly.type
_entity_poly.pdbx_seq_one_letter_code
_entity_poly.pdbx_strand_id
1 'polypeptide(L)'
;TILSEIVTLDSQEPKNGKKSKLAQVLDFACGSGSLLLNVRKQLGAHGIGKIYGQEKNITTYNLARMNMLLHGVKDTEFEIHHGDSLLNDWGILNEMNPSKKLTFDAIVANPPFSYRWEPTDTLGEDFRFKSYGLAPKSAADFAFLLHGFHFLSDNGVMAIILPHGVLFRGGAEERIRTKLLKDGHIDTVIGLPANLFFSTGIPVCILVLKRCKKPDDVLFINAAEHFEKGKRQNRLLPEHIDKIVATYQFRKEEDRYARRVSMGEIEKNDYNLNISRYVSTAKTEESVDLNAVHAELQAIEKRILQASSTHNQYLKELGLSLIG
;
A
#
# COMPACT_ATOMS: atom_id res chain seq x y z
N THR A 1 -0.53 10.42 -3.64
CA THR A 1 -1.95 10.73 -3.83
C THR A 1 -2.87 9.81 -3.04
N ILE A 2 -2.78 8.47 -3.19
CA ILE A 2 -3.65 7.54 -2.43
C ILE A 2 -3.58 7.79 -0.91
N LEU A 3 -2.38 7.81 -0.32
CA LEU A 3 -2.17 8.07 1.11
C LEU A 3 -2.82 9.38 1.55
N SER A 4 -2.55 10.46 0.82
CA SER A 4 -3.08 11.79 1.14
C SER A 4 -4.60 11.86 1.06
N GLU A 5 -5.25 11.13 0.16
CA GLU A 5 -6.71 11.10 0.11
C GLU A 5 -7.28 10.31 1.28
N ILE A 6 -6.75 9.12 1.55
CA ILE A 6 -7.19 8.24 2.64
C ILE A 6 -7.13 8.96 4.00
N VAL A 7 -5.99 9.58 4.35
CA VAL A 7 -5.83 10.21 5.67
C VAL A 7 -6.65 11.49 5.86
N THR A 8 -7.18 12.06 4.78
CA THR A 8 -8.03 13.26 4.83
C THR A 8 -9.51 12.94 4.94
N LEU A 9 -9.91 11.68 4.75
CA LEU A 9 -11.28 11.23 4.96
C LEU A 9 -11.62 11.20 6.46
N ASP A 10 -12.92 11.22 6.76
CA ASP A 10 -13.42 10.96 8.11
C ASP A 10 -12.87 9.62 8.62
N SER A 11 -12.30 9.63 9.83
CA SER A 11 -11.58 8.47 10.37
C SER A 11 -12.50 7.33 10.75
N GLN A 12 -13.74 7.63 11.15
CA GLN A 12 -14.71 6.64 11.62
C GLN A 12 -15.65 6.19 10.50
N GLU A 13 -16.07 7.12 9.65
CA GLU A 13 -17.01 6.90 8.55
C GLU A 13 -16.50 7.55 7.26
N PRO A 14 -15.50 6.98 6.57
CA PRO A 14 -14.89 7.57 5.38
C PRO A 14 -15.91 7.99 4.30
N LYS A 15 -17.07 7.31 4.23
CA LYS A 15 -18.21 7.65 3.36
C LYS A 15 -18.74 9.08 3.53
N ASN A 16 -18.55 9.70 4.71
CA ASN A 16 -18.93 11.08 4.99
C ASN A 16 -18.05 12.09 4.24
N GLY A 17 -16.97 11.64 3.61
CA GLY A 17 -16.07 12.47 2.83
C GLY A 17 -14.90 12.99 3.64
N LYS A 18 -14.30 14.09 3.16
CA LYS A 18 -13.10 14.67 3.75
C LYS A 18 -13.42 15.46 5.02
N LYS A 19 -12.52 15.39 5.99
CA LYS A 19 -12.50 16.28 7.16
C LYS A 19 -12.32 17.73 6.67
N SER A 20 -12.93 18.69 7.36
CA SER A 20 -12.76 20.11 7.04
C SER A 20 -11.38 20.65 7.43
N LYS A 21 -10.77 20.08 8.47
CA LYS A 21 -9.47 20.48 8.99
C LYS A 21 -8.75 19.31 9.67
N LEU A 22 -7.43 19.31 9.61
CA LEU A 22 -6.54 18.51 10.46
C LEU A 22 -5.73 19.45 11.36
N ALA A 23 -5.62 19.15 12.65
CA ALA A 23 -4.82 19.97 13.55
C ALA A 23 -3.33 19.79 13.24
N GLN A 24 -2.89 18.53 13.14
CA GLN A 24 -1.48 18.17 12.98
C GLN A 24 -1.30 16.99 12.04
N VAL A 25 -0.31 17.09 11.16
CA VAL A 25 0.06 16.03 10.20
C VAL A 25 1.54 15.69 10.35
N LEU A 26 1.89 14.41 10.33
CA LEU A 26 3.29 13.94 10.42
C LEU A 26 3.67 13.08 9.21
N ASP A 27 4.89 13.27 8.74
CA ASP A 27 5.65 12.31 7.93
C ASP A 27 7.06 12.13 8.51
N PHE A 28 7.27 11.02 9.20
CA PHE A 28 8.53 10.74 9.91
C PHE A 28 9.64 10.21 8.98
N ALA A 29 9.41 10.11 7.67
CA ALA A 29 10.42 9.76 6.69
C ALA A 29 10.16 10.59 5.42
N CYS A 30 10.11 11.92 5.59
CA CYS A 30 9.40 12.79 4.66
C CYS A 30 10.08 12.96 3.30
N GLY A 31 11.36 12.59 3.16
CA GLY A 31 12.10 12.81 1.93
C GLY A 31 12.02 14.29 1.54
N SER A 32 11.59 14.55 0.30
CA SER A 32 11.41 15.92 -0.23
C SER A 32 10.20 16.69 0.34
N GLY A 33 9.44 16.12 1.28
CA GLY A 33 8.21 16.72 1.82
C GLY A 33 7.01 16.69 0.85
N SER A 34 7.15 16.05 -0.31
CA SER A 34 6.11 16.03 -1.35
C SER A 34 4.82 15.33 -0.90
N LEU A 35 4.94 14.32 -0.03
CA LEU A 35 3.78 13.61 0.50
C LEU A 35 2.94 14.50 1.43
N LEU A 36 3.59 15.25 2.31
CA LEU A 36 2.95 16.26 3.17
C LEU A 36 2.27 17.36 2.36
N LEU A 37 2.93 17.86 1.30
CA LEU A 37 2.33 18.83 0.38
C LEU A 37 1.09 18.28 -0.33
N ASN A 38 1.08 16.99 -0.68
CA ASN A 38 -0.10 16.34 -1.23
C ASN A 38 -1.27 16.30 -0.23
N VAL A 39 -1.01 16.03 1.06
CA VAL A 39 -2.05 16.12 2.10
C VAL A 39 -2.61 17.54 2.19
N ARG A 40 -1.75 18.56 2.19
CA ARG A 40 -2.16 19.97 2.17
C ARG A 40 -3.02 20.30 0.95
N LYS A 41 -2.65 19.81 -0.24
CA LYS A 41 -3.42 20.01 -1.46
C LYS A 41 -4.85 19.44 -1.36
N GLN A 42 -5.04 18.31 -0.66
CA GLN A 42 -6.34 17.67 -0.53
C GLN A 42 -7.34 18.43 0.35
N LEU A 43 -6.84 19.24 1.30
CA LEU A 43 -7.64 20.04 2.24
C LEU A 43 -7.60 21.55 1.95
N GLY A 44 -6.78 21.98 0.99
CA GLY A 44 -6.56 23.39 0.67
C GLY A 44 -5.55 24.08 1.60
N ALA A 45 -5.25 25.34 1.28
CA ALA A 45 -4.15 26.09 1.91
C ALA A 45 -4.29 26.27 3.44
N HIS A 46 -5.52 26.25 3.97
CA HIS A 46 -5.83 26.48 5.38
C HIS A 46 -6.40 25.24 6.10
N GLY A 47 -6.39 24.09 5.44
CA GLY A 47 -6.98 22.86 5.96
C GLY A 47 -6.10 22.11 6.98
N ILE A 48 -4.86 22.55 7.20
CA ILE A 48 -3.93 21.93 8.16
C ILE A 48 -3.44 23.00 9.13
N GLY A 49 -3.46 22.68 10.43
CA GLY A 49 -2.93 23.55 11.49
C GLY A 49 -1.41 23.64 11.47
N LYS A 50 -0.72 22.50 11.62
CA LYS A 50 0.74 22.43 11.51
C LYS A 50 1.22 21.12 10.87
N ILE A 51 2.25 21.22 10.05
CA ILE A 51 2.87 20.11 9.33
C ILE A 51 4.19 19.75 10.00
N TYR A 52 4.40 18.46 10.27
CA TYR A 52 5.62 17.94 10.87
C TYR A 52 6.28 16.95 9.93
N GLY A 53 7.59 17.06 9.75
CA GLY A 53 8.37 16.14 8.95
C GLY A 53 9.69 15.77 9.63
N GLN A 54 10.18 14.55 9.39
CA GLN A 54 11.52 14.16 9.81
C GLN A 54 12.25 13.51 8.64
N GLU A 55 13.50 13.91 8.43
CA GLU A 55 14.36 13.38 7.38
C GLU A 55 15.79 13.21 7.88
N LYS A 56 16.38 12.03 7.65
CA LYS A 56 17.72 11.68 8.12
C LYS A 56 18.82 12.27 7.26
N ASN A 57 18.61 12.39 5.95
CA ASN A 57 19.62 12.88 5.03
C ASN A 57 19.59 14.43 4.97
N ILE A 58 20.67 15.09 5.40
CA ILE A 58 20.75 16.56 5.46
C ILE A 58 20.42 17.27 4.14
N THR A 59 20.84 16.73 3.00
CA THR A 59 20.56 17.32 1.68
C THR A 59 19.06 17.25 1.37
N THR A 60 18.46 16.10 1.65
CA THR A 60 17.02 15.87 1.43
C THR A 60 16.16 16.64 2.42
N TYR A 61 16.62 16.78 3.66
CA TYR A 61 16.03 17.64 4.69
C TYR A 61 15.97 19.11 4.23
N ASN A 62 17.08 19.65 3.72
CA ASN A 62 17.13 21.01 3.20
C ASN A 62 16.19 21.18 2.00
N LEU A 63 16.16 20.19 1.10
CA LEU A 63 15.23 20.16 -0.02
C LEU A 63 13.76 20.18 0.47
N ALA A 64 13.41 19.40 1.50
CA ALA A 64 12.06 19.38 2.06
C ALA A 64 11.63 20.76 2.56
N ARG A 65 12.50 21.44 3.31
CA ARG A 65 12.24 22.80 3.82
C ARG A 65 12.08 23.81 2.69
N MET A 66 12.97 23.78 1.70
CA MET A 66 12.85 24.63 0.51
C MET A 66 11.54 24.35 -0.25
N ASN A 67 11.17 23.07 -0.40
CA ASN A 67 9.97 22.65 -1.10
C ASN A 67 8.69 23.16 -0.42
N MET A 68 8.64 23.13 0.92
CA MET A 68 7.54 23.70 1.70
C MET A 68 7.37 25.21 1.44
N LEU A 69 8.47 25.96 1.52
CA LEU A 69 8.46 27.41 1.32
C LEU A 69 8.07 27.79 -0.12
N LEU A 70 8.61 27.08 -1.12
CA LEU A 70 8.30 27.32 -2.54
C LEU A 70 6.84 27.00 -2.89
N HIS A 71 6.19 26.10 -2.15
CA HIS A 71 4.75 25.82 -2.28
C HIS A 71 3.89 26.72 -1.37
N GLY A 72 4.46 27.79 -0.81
CA GLY A 72 3.73 28.80 -0.05
C GLY A 72 3.23 28.30 1.30
N VAL A 73 3.90 27.34 1.93
CA VAL A 73 3.69 27.01 3.34
C VAL A 73 4.52 27.99 4.17
N LYS A 74 3.90 28.67 5.14
CA LYS A 74 4.62 29.64 5.98
C LYS A 74 5.54 28.92 6.97
N ASP A 75 6.64 29.54 7.35
CA ASP A 75 7.60 28.97 8.32
C ASP A 75 6.94 28.58 9.66
N THR A 76 5.88 29.29 10.08
CA THR A 76 5.10 28.95 11.28
C THR A 76 4.16 27.76 11.13
N GLU A 77 3.86 27.34 9.89
CA GLU A 77 2.89 26.28 9.56
C GLU A 77 3.57 24.91 9.39
N PHE A 78 4.91 24.83 9.40
CA PHE A 78 5.62 23.56 9.31
C PHE A 78 6.87 23.51 10.19
N GLU A 79 7.26 22.29 10.56
CA GLU A 79 8.53 22.01 11.24
C GLU A 79 9.11 20.72 10.66
N ILE A 80 10.25 20.83 9.99
CA ILE A 80 11.00 19.65 9.54
C ILE A 80 12.19 19.48 10.49
N HIS A 81 12.43 18.26 10.96
CA HIS A 81 13.58 17.90 11.78
C HIS A 81 14.59 17.08 10.97
N HIS A 82 15.87 17.37 11.18
CA HIS A 82 16.97 16.58 10.64
C HIS A 82 17.43 15.57 11.69
N GLY A 83 17.09 14.29 11.50
CA GLY A 83 17.36 13.25 12.49
C GLY A 83 16.89 11.86 12.06
N ASP A 84 17.24 10.85 12.85
CA ASP A 84 16.83 9.46 12.62
C ASP A 84 15.60 9.10 13.47
N SER A 85 14.48 8.88 12.80
CA SER A 85 13.18 8.59 13.42
C SER A 85 13.19 7.32 14.26
N LEU A 86 14.08 6.35 13.96
CA LEU A 86 14.22 5.15 14.78
C LEU A 86 14.94 5.44 16.11
N LEU A 87 15.85 6.42 16.15
CA LEU A 87 16.54 6.86 17.37
C LEU A 87 15.69 7.78 18.25
N ASN A 88 14.57 8.31 17.73
CA ASN A 88 13.69 9.26 18.41
C ASN A 88 14.44 10.46 19.00
N ASP A 89 15.35 11.02 18.19
CA ASP A 89 16.20 12.16 18.55
C ASP A 89 15.46 13.51 18.55
N TRP A 90 14.27 13.57 17.95
CA TRP A 90 13.45 14.77 17.93
C TRP A 90 12.79 15.00 19.30
N GLY A 91 13.25 16.03 20.02
CA GLY A 91 12.79 16.33 21.38
C GLY A 91 11.26 16.44 21.55
N ILE A 92 10.52 16.94 20.56
CA ILE A 92 9.05 17.05 20.65
C ILE A 92 8.33 15.68 20.60
N LEU A 93 9.00 14.66 20.07
CA LEU A 93 8.54 13.27 19.99
C LEU A 93 9.14 12.39 21.09
N ASN A 94 9.93 12.96 21.99
CA ASN A 94 10.54 12.26 23.13
C ASN A 94 10.04 12.80 24.48
N GLU A 95 8.82 13.33 24.51
CA GLU A 95 8.17 13.77 25.74
C GLU A 95 7.84 12.57 26.63
N MET A 96 8.45 12.52 27.82
CA MET A 96 8.27 11.43 28.78
C MET A 96 6.91 11.49 29.49
N ASN A 97 6.28 12.67 29.59
CA ASN A 97 4.95 12.81 30.16
C ASN A 97 3.88 12.41 29.12
N PRO A 98 3.16 11.29 29.29
CA PRO A 98 2.18 10.84 28.30
C PRO A 98 1.06 11.85 28.04
N SER A 99 0.74 12.71 29.00
CA SER A 99 -0.31 13.74 28.87
C SER A 99 0.11 14.91 27.99
N LYS A 100 1.42 15.10 27.77
CA LYS A 100 1.98 16.14 26.90
C LYS A 100 2.45 15.59 25.57
N LYS A 101 2.31 14.28 25.34
CA LYS A 101 2.71 13.62 24.11
C LYS A 101 2.01 14.24 22.91
N LEU A 102 2.80 14.63 21.91
CA LEU A 102 2.27 15.12 20.66
C LEU A 102 1.53 14.00 19.91
N THR A 103 0.35 14.31 19.39
CA THR A 103 -0.43 13.37 18.59
C THR A 103 -0.87 13.99 17.27
N PHE A 104 -1.03 13.15 16.25
CA PHE A 104 -1.31 13.58 14.88
C PHE A 104 -2.61 12.98 14.37
N ASP A 105 -3.40 13.81 13.67
CA ASP A 105 -4.67 13.41 13.07
C ASP A 105 -4.48 12.66 11.75
N ALA A 106 -3.36 12.91 11.08
CA ALA A 106 -2.95 12.19 9.89
C ALA A 106 -1.45 11.89 9.95
N ILE A 107 -1.09 10.64 9.70
CA ILE A 107 0.29 10.23 9.55
C ILE A 107 0.44 9.56 8.19
N VAL A 108 1.34 10.08 7.36
CA VAL A 108 1.66 9.53 6.05
C VAL A 108 3.13 9.21 6.00
N ALA A 109 3.51 8.06 5.46
CA ALA A 109 4.92 7.71 5.38
C ALA A 109 5.21 6.77 4.21
N ASN A 110 6.39 6.96 3.62
CA ASN A 110 7.00 6.05 2.67
C ASN A 110 8.45 5.78 3.10
N PRO A 111 8.67 5.05 4.21
CA PRO A 111 10.00 4.82 4.74
C PRO A 111 10.85 3.95 3.80
N PRO A 112 12.17 3.91 3.99
CA PRO A 112 13.04 2.99 3.26
C PRO A 112 12.64 1.53 3.53
N PHE A 113 12.44 0.74 2.47
CA PHE A 113 11.96 -0.64 2.56
C PHE A 113 13.05 -1.60 3.03
N SER A 114 12.70 -2.51 3.95
CA SER A 114 13.61 -3.53 4.49
C SER A 114 14.95 -2.94 4.97
N TYR A 115 14.90 -1.74 5.55
CA TYR A 115 16.10 -1.05 6.04
C TYR A 115 16.76 -1.88 7.14
N ARG A 116 18.05 -2.16 6.98
CA ARG A 116 18.84 -2.82 8.03
C ARG A 116 19.15 -1.84 9.13
N TRP A 117 18.99 -2.27 10.36
CA TRP A 117 19.14 -1.42 11.54
C TRP A 117 19.68 -2.23 12.72
N GLU A 118 20.15 -1.51 13.74
CA GLU A 118 20.79 -2.09 14.93
C GLU A 118 19.96 -1.73 16.17
N PRO A 119 18.87 -2.47 16.44
CA PRO A 119 18.13 -2.30 17.68
C PRO A 119 19.00 -2.72 18.88
N THR A 120 18.99 -1.90 19.92
CA THR A 120 19.57 -2.22 21.22
C THR A 120 18.49 -2.76 22.16
N ASP A 121 18.90 -3.44 23.23
CA ASP A 121 17.96 -3.93 24.25
C ASP A 121 17.19 -2.77 24.91
N THR A 122 17.82 -1.60 25.04
CA THR A 122 17.17 -0.38 25.55
C THR A 122 16.06 0.12 24.64
N LEU A 123 16.18 -0.03 23.32
CA LEU A 123 15.08 0.28 22.39
C LEU A 123 13.89 -0.68 22.61
N GLY A 124 14.11 -1.89 23.12
CA GLY A 124 13.01 -2.83 23.43
C GLY A 124 12.06 -2.30 24.50
N GLU A 125 12.58 -1.48 25.42
CA GLU A 125 11.81 -0.86 26.51
C GLU A 125 11.23 0.52 26.15
N ASP A 126 11.55 1.04 24.95
CA ASP A 126 11.00 2.30 24.43
C ASP A 126 9.47 2.23 24.34
N PHE A 127 8.79 3.31 24.71
CA PHE A 127 7.33 3.41 24.70
C PHE A 127 6.68 3.14 23.33
N ARG A 128 7.44 3.26 22.24
CA ARG A 128 6.99 2.94 20.86
C ARG A 128 6.94 1.43 20.62
N PHE A 129 7.83 0.67 21.23
CA PHE A 129 8.05 -0.75 20.91
C PHE A 129 7.66 -1.70 22.04
N LYS A 130 7.70 -1.27 23.30
CA LYS A 130 7.51 -2.11 24.48
C LYS A 130 6.28 -3.02 24.43
N SER A 131 5.15 -2.52 23.92
CA SER A 131 3.92 -3.31 23.84
C SER A 131 3.92 -4.35 22.71
N TYR A 132 4.69 -4.15 21.64
CA TYR A 132 4.65 -4.98 20.43
C TYR A 132 5.91 -5.83 20.21
N GLY A 133 7.05 -5.39 20.74
CA GLY A 133 8.36 -5.93 20.47
C GLY A 133 9.08 -5.20 19.32
N LEU A 134 10.33 -5.61 19.09
CA LEU A 134 11.21 -5.03 18.08
C LEU A 134 11.13 -5.78 16.75
N ALA A 135 11.21 -5.03 15.65
CA ALA A 135 11.39 -5.60 14.32
C ALA A 135 12.79 -6.26 14.18
N PRO A 136 12.97 -7.23 13.28
CA PRO A 136 14.27 -7.89 13.09
C PRO A 136 15.33 -6.93 12.54
N LYS A 137 16.61 -7.18 12.85
CA LYS A 137 17.75 -6.35 12.37
C LYS A 137 17.81 -6.22 10.84
N SER A 138 17.31 -7.24 10.13
CA SER A 138 17.28 -7.28 8.66
C SER A 138 16.22 -6.39 8.03
N ALA A 139 15.19 -5.96 8.78
CA ALA A 139 14.08 -5.17 8.25
C ALA A 139 13.42 -4.31 9.34
N ALA A 140 13.58 -2.99 9.23
CA ALA A 140 12.98 -2.00 10.14
C ALA A 140 11.51 -1.64 9.81
N ASP A 141 10.86 -2.33 8.86
CA ASP A 141 9.54 -1.96 8.34
C ASP A 141 8.48 -1.80 9.46
N PHE A 142 8.39 -2.76 10.39
CA PHE A 142 7.51 -2.65 11.54
C PHE A 142 7.99 -1.65 12.60
N ALA A 143 9.29 -1.35 12.69
CA ALA A 143 9.78 -0.31 13.60
C ALA A 143 9.31 1.08 13.15
N PHE A 144 9.35 1.36 11.84
CA PHE A 144 8.76 2.57 11.27
C PHE A 144 7.24 2.62 11.46
N LEU A 145 6.53 1.52 11.20
CA LEU A 145 5.08 1.44 11.42
C LEU A 145 4.72 1.75 12.87
N LEU A 146 5.39 1.11 13.84
CA LEU A 146 5.12 1.30 15.27
C LEU A 146 5.49 2.70 15.75
N HIS A 147 6.57 3.29 15.22
CA HIS A 147 6.93 4.67 15.52
C HIS A 147 5.82 5.65 15.12
N GLY A 148 5.33 5.57 13.87
CA GLY A 148 4.20 6.38 13.43
C GLY A 148 2.93 6.10 14.25
N PHE A 149 2.60 4.82 14.45
CA PHE A 149 1.40 4.41 15.17
C PHE A 149 1.39 4.93 16.63
N HIS A 150 2.55 5.01 17.28
CA HIS A 150 2.65 5.53 18.65
C HIS A 150 2.17 6.99 18.78
N PHE A 151 2.40 7.83 17.76
CA PHE A 151 1.98 9.24 17.77
C PHE A 151 0.64 9.50 17.08
N LEU A 152 -0.05 8.46 16.61
CA LEU A 152 -1.39 8.61 16.04
C LEU A 152 -2.39 9.06 17.12
N SER A 153 -3.28 10.02 16.82
CA SER A 153 -4.38 10.39 17.72
C SER A 153 -5.50 9.35 17.70
N ASP A 154 -6.39 9.34 18.70
CA ASP A 154 -7.49 8.36 18.79
C ASP A 154 -8.44 8.42 17.58
N ASN A 155 -8.63 9.62 17.04
CA ASN A 155 -9.42 9.90 15.84
C ASN A 155 -8.56 10.07 14.58
N GLY A 156 -7.29 9.70 14.64
CA GLY A 156 -6.32 9.84 13.57
C GLY A 156 -6.35 8.68 12.57
N VAL A 157 -5.83 8.92 11.37
CA VAL A 157 -5.59 7.87 10.35
C VAL A 157 -4.13 7.87 9.95
N MET A 158 -3.49 6.71 10.02
CA MET A 158 -2.15 6.50 9.49
C MET A 158 -2.23 5.70 8.19
N ALA A 159 -1.53 6.13 7.15
CA ALA A 159 -1.36 5.37 5.93
C ALA A 159 0.14 5.28 5.58
N ILE A 160 0.67 4.06 5.53
CA ILE A 160 2.10 3.81 5.34
C ILE A 160 2.33 2.84 4.18
N ILE A 161 3.30 3.14 3.33
CA ILE A 161 3.73 2.26 2.23
C ILE A 161 4.83 1.33 2.74
N LEU A 162 4.66 0.02 2.55
CA LEU A 162 5.60 -1.01 2.99
C LEU A 162 5.72 -2.14 1.94
N PRO A 163 6.83 -2.90 1.90
CA PRO A 163 6.94 -4.05 1.02
C PRO A 163 5.94 -5.16 1.43
N HIS A 164 5.46 -5.96 0.47
CA HIS A 164 4.50 -7.05 0.75
C HIS A 164 4.96 -8.03 1.85
N GLY A 165 6.28 -8.16 2.09
CA GLY A 165 6.81 -9.03 3.14
C GLY A 165 6.21 -8.78 4.53
N VAL A 166 5.85 -7.55 4.88
CA VAL A 166 5.24 -7.24 6.20
C VAL A 166 3.93 -8.01 6.44
N LEU A 167 3.24 -8.40 5.37
CA LEU A 167 1.96 -9.08 5.42
C LEU A 167 2.07 -10.55 5.83
N PHE A 168 3.22 -11.19 5.61
CA PHE A 168 3.37 -12.65 5.76
C PHE A 168 4.69 -13.13 6.34
N ARG A 169 5.71 -12.28 6.52
CA ARG A 169 6.96 -12.68 7.19
C ARG A 169 6.68 -13.14 8.62
N GLY A 170 7.38 -14.21 9.01
CA GLY A 170 7.21 -14.92 10.28
C GLY A 170 8.00 -14.30 11.44
N GLY A 171 7.98 -14.98 12.59
CA GLY A 171 8.89 -14.66 13.71
C GLY A 171 8.51 -13.38 14.45
N ALA A 172 9.43 -12.42 14.57
CA ALA A 172 9.17 -11.17 15.29
C ALA A 172 8.07 -10.32 14.64
N GLU A 173 8.07 -10.24 13.31
CA GLU A 173 7.08 -9.46 12.56
C GLU A 173 5.69 -10.07 12.63
N GLU A 174 5.60 -11.40 12.63
CA GLU A 174 4.35 -12.12 12.87
C GLU A 174 3.77 -11.79 14.25
N ARG A 175 4.58 -11.80 15.31
CA ARG A 175 4.11 -11.41 16.65
C ARG A 175 3.58 -9.97 16.69
N ILE A 176 4.31 -9.03 16.10
CA ILE A 176 3.89 -7.62 16.01
C ILE A 176 2.57 -7.50 15.24
N ARG A 177 2.49 -8.12 14.06
CA ARG A 177 1.29 -8.11 13.19
C ARG A 177 0.08 -8.72 13.90
N THR A 178 0.24 -9.90 14.50
CA THR A 178 -0.81 -10.57 15.27
C THR A 178 -1.32 -9.69 16.39
N LYS A 179 -0.43 -9.00 17.12
CA LYS A 179 -0.85 -8.10 18.18
C LYS A 179 -1.59 -6.87 17.64
N LEU A 180 -1.10 -6.21 16.60
CA LEU A 180 -1.79 -5.08 15.95
C LEU A 180 -3.19 -5.46 15.46
N LEU A 181 -3.35 -6.69 14.96
CA LEU A 181 -4.64 -7.23 14.53
C LEU A 181 -5.57 -7.50 15.70
N LYS A 182 -5.08 -8.16 16.76
CA LYS A 182 -5.86 -8.45 17.98
C LYS A 182 -6.30 -7.18 18.71
N ASP A 183 -5.46 -6.16 18.71
CA ASP A 183 -5.78 -4.84 19.27
C ASP A 183 -6.70 -4.01 18.33
N GLY A 184 -7.04 -4.53 17.15
CA GLY A 184 -7.97 -3.89 16.21
C GLY A 184 -7.40 -2.68 15.47
N HIS A 185 -6.07 -2.56 15.34
CA HIS A 185 -5.44 -1.34 14.82
C HIS A 185 -5.22 -1.30 13.31
N ILE A 186 -5.32 -2.46 12.62
CA ILE A 186 -5.25 -2.52 11.16
C ILE A 186 -6.68 -2.43 10.60
N ASP A 187 -6.93 -1.41 9.77
CA ASP A 187 -8.24 -1.13 9.15
C ASP A 187 -8.31 -1.64 7.71
N THR A 188 -7.23 -1.48 6.94
CA THR A 188 -7.20 -1.83 5.50
C THR A 188 -5.80 -2.22 5.04
N VAL A 189 -5.74 -3.21 4.15
CA VAL A 189 -4.56 -3.63 3.40
C VAL A 189 -4.82 -3.38 1.91
N ILE A 190 -4.00 -2.55 1.26
CA ILE A 190 -4.12 -2.24 -0.17
C ILE A 190 -2.87 -2.73 -0.89
N GLY A 191 -2.98 -3.75 -1.72
CA GLY A 191 -1.90 -4.21 -2.59
C GLY A 191 -1.78 -3.32 -3.82
N LEU A 192 -0.57 -2.85 -4.10
CA LEU A 192 -0.28 -2.03 -5.26
C LEU A 192 0.46 -2.82 -6.34
N PRO A 193 0.41 -2.36 -7.61
CA PRO A 193 1.20 -2.92 -8.68
C PRO A 193 2.70 -3.00 -8.37
N ALA A 194 3.36 -4.01 -8.93
CA ALA A 194 4.82 -4.09 -8.95
C ALA A 194 5.44 -2.97 -9.81
N ASN A 195 6.75 -2.75 -9.68
CA ASN A 195 7.51 -1.75 -10.48
C ASN A 195 6.95 -0.32 -10.43
N LEU A 196 6.29 0.11 -9.34
CA LEU A 196 5.84 1.50 -9.19
C LEU A 196 6.95 2.46 -8.72
N PHE A 197 7.98 1.93 -8.06
CA PHE A 197 9.05 2.72 -7.47
C PHE A 197 10.32 2.61 -8.31
N PHE A 198 11.00 3.73 -8.54
CA PHE A 198 12.27 3.76 -9.28
C PHE A 198 13.37 2.91 -8.63
N SER A 199 13.34 2.76 -7.30
CA SER A 199 14.38 2.07 -6.52
C SER A 199 14.21 0.56 -6.47
N THR A 200 13.01 0.02 -6.76
CA THR A 200 12.74 -1.42 -6.61
C THR A 200 11.56 -1.87 -7.47
N GLY A 201 11.67 -3.09 -8.00
CA GLY A 201 10.57 -3.76 -8.70
C GLY A 201 9.60 -4.51 -7.79
N ILE A 202 9.91 -4.60 -6.48
CA ILE A 202 9.14 -5.39 -5.52
C ILE A 202 7.73 -4.80 -5.37
N PRO A 203 6.67 -5.62 -5.32
CA PRO A 203 5.32 -5.17 -5.02
C PRO A 203 5.22 -4.63 -3.58
N VAL A 204 4.50 -3.52 -3.44
CA VAL A 204 4.31 -2.85 -2.15
C VAL A 204 2.83 -2.81 -1.80
N CYS A 205 2.56 -2.60 -0.52
CA CYS A 205 1.22 -2.42 0.01
C CYS A 205 1.12 -1.11 0.78
N ILE A 206 -0.10 -0.61 0.91
CA ILE A 206 -0.45 0.44 1.87
C ILE A 206 -1.15 -0.25 3.03
N LEU A 207 -0.66 -0.04 4.24
CA LEU A 207 -1.39 -0.35 5.47
C LEU A 207 -2.05 0.92 5.99
N VAL A 208 -3.35 0.82 6.26
CA VAL A 208 -4.12 1.87 6.93
C VAL A 208 -4.37 1.44 8.36
N LEU A 209 -3.92 2.27 9.30
CA LEU A 209 -4.05 2.03 10.74
C LEU A 209 -4.89 3.12 11.42
N LYS A 210 -5.64 2.70 12.43
CA LYS A 210 -6.49 3.55 13.29
C LYS A 210 -6.37 3.06 14.73
N ARG A 211 -6.41 3.98 15.70
CA ARG A 211 -6.49 3.57 17.12
C ARG A 211 -7.85 2.98 17.46
N CYS A 212 -8.91 3.66 17.02
CA CYS A 212 -10.28 3.24 17.18
C CYS A 212 -10.90 3.04 15.80
N LYS A 213 -11.10 1.80 15.38
CA LYS A 213 -11.89 1.49 14.17
C LYS A 213 -13.30 1.07 14.56
N LYS A 214 -14.29 1.47 13.76
CA LYS A 214 -15.70 1.07 13.91
C LYS A 214 -15.95 -0.38 13.45
N PRO A 215 -15.52 -0.78 12.23
CA PRO A 215 -15.72 -2.15 11.76
C PRO A 215 -14.72 -3.11 12.40
N ASP A 216 -15.19 -4.27 12.86
CA ASP A 216 -14.34 -5.36 13.37
C ASP A 216 -13.83 -6.30 12.25
N ASP A 217 -13.59 -5.72 11.07
CA ASP A 217 -13.04 -6.41 9.90
C ASP A 217 -11.79 -5.68 9.39
N VAL A 218 -11.08 -6.33 8.46
CA VAL A 218 -10.01 -5.72 7.68
C VAL A 218 -10.45 -5.74 6.23
N LEU A 219 -10.42 -4.57 5.58
CA LEU A 219 -10.68 -4.47 4.15
C LEU A 219 -9.40 -4.81 3.38
N PHE A 220 -9.49 -5.76 2.46
CA PHE A 220 -8.44 -6.08 1.52
C PHE A 220 -8.79 -5.50 0.16
N ILE A 221 -7.85 -4.79 -0.46
CA ILE A 221 -7.98 -4.25 -1.82
C ILE A 221 -6.78 -4.74 -2.64
N ASN A 222 -7.02 -5.47 -3.72
CA ASN A 222 -6.02 -5.94 -4.65
C ASN A 222 -6.00 -5.05 -5.90
N ALA A 223 -5.19 -3.99 -5.89
CA ALA A 223 -5.03 -3.12 -7.05
C ALA A 223 -3.82 -3.49 -7.93
N ALA A 224 -3.27 -4.70 -7.78
CA ALA A 224 -2.04 -5.12 -8.46
C ALA A 224 -2.12 -5.08 -9.99
N GLU A 225 -3.32 -5.24 -10.56
CA GLU A 225 -3.56 -5.20 -12.01
C GLU A 225 -3.95 -3.81 -12.55
N HIS A 226 -4.17 -2.82 -11.67
CA HIS A 226 -4.64 -1.47 -12.05
C HIS A 226 -3.47 -0.52 -12.29
N PHE A 227 -2.78 -0.69 -13.42
CA PHE A 227 -1.67 0.19 -13.82
C PHE A 227 -1.54 0.33 -15.33
N GLU A 228 -0.98 1.45 -15.76
CA GLU A 228 -0.44 1.60 -17.09
C GLU A 228 1.00 1.08 -17.11
N LYS A 229 1.28 0.12 -17.98
CA LYS A 229 2.62 -0.45 -18.13
C LYS A 229 3.54 0.60 -18.76
N GLY A 230 4.53 1.06 -17.99
CA GLY A 230 5.58 1.94 -18.51
C GLY A 230 6.85 1.17 -18.89
N LYS A 231 7.84 1.88 -19.45
CA LYS A 231 9.11 1.29 -19.89
C LYS A 231 10.03 0.88 -18.74
N ARG A 232 10.16 1.73 -17.72
CA ARG A 232 11.03 1.51 -16.55
C ARG A 232 10.26 1.32 -15.26
N GLN A 233 9.09 1.93 -15.17
CA GLN A 233 8.18 1.83 -14.03
C GLN A 233 6.75 1.81 -14.54
N ASN A 234 5.88 1.13 -13.79
CA ASN A 234 4.45 1.20 -13.98
C ASN A 234 3.92 2.53 -13.45
N ARG A 235 2.78 2.97 -13.98
CA ARG A 235 2.14 4.22 -13.58
C ARG A 235 0.72 3.97 -13.13
N LEU A 236 0.33 4.61 -12.04
CA LEU A 236 -1.08 4.71 -11.65
C LEU A 236 -1.70 5.90 -12.39
N LEU A 237 -2.75 5.62 -13.17
CA LEU A 237 -3.59 6.65 -13.78
C LEU A 237 -4.56 7.22 -12.72
N PRO A 238 -5.09 8.44 -12.91
CA PRO A 238 -6.07 9.02 -12.00
C PRO A 238 -7.26 8.10 -11.71
N GLU A 239 -7.81 7.44 -12.74
CA GLU A 239 -8.90 6.47 -12.61
C GLU A 239 -8.57 5.27 -11.71
N HIS A 240 -7.32 4.80 -11.70
CA HIS A 240 -6.87 3.73 -10.81
C HIS A 240 -6.83 4.21 -9.35
N ILE A 241 -6.34 5.43 -9.14
CA ILE A 241 -6.27 6.06 -7.81
C ILE A 241 -7.71 6.27 -7.29
N ASP A 242 -8.59 6.83 -8.11
CA ASP A 242 -9.98 7.08 -7.77
C ASP A 242 -10.72 5.77 -7.43
N LYS A 243 -10.47 4.69 -8.20
CA LYS A 243 -11.05 3.37 -7.89
C LYS A 243 -10.59 2.86 -6.52
N ILE A 244 -9.30 2.94 -6.21
CA ILE A 244 -8.75 2.49 -4.91
C ILE A 244 -9.35 3.33 -3.78
N VAL A 245 -9.35 4.65 -3.91
CA VAL A 245 -9.86 5.57 -2.87
C VAL A 245 -11.36 5.39 -2.68
N ALA A 246 -12.15 5.30 -3.75
CA ALA A 246 -13.59 5.06 -3.67
C ALA A 246 -13.90 3.71 -2.99
N THR A 247 -13.13 2.68 -3.30
CA THR A 247 -13.30 1.35 -2.70
C THR A 247 -13.01 1.38 -1.21
N TYR A 248 -11.95 2.07 -0.78
CA TYR A 248 -11.69 2.34 0.64
C TYR A 248 -12.83 3.15 1.29
N GLN A 249 -13.21 4.27 0.66
CA GLN A 249 -14.17 5.24 1.19
C GLN A 249 -15.53 4.60 1.47
N PHE A 250 -16.00 3.74 0.57
CA PHE A 250 -17.30 3.08 0.68
C PHE A 250 -17.21 1.64 1.18
N ARG A 251 -16.00 1.13 1.45
CA ARG A 251 -15.71 -0.29 1.77
C ARG A 251 -16.45 -1.26 0.83
N LYS A 252 -16.47 -0.95 -0.46
CA LYS A 252 -17.17 -1.75 -1.48
C LYS A 252 -16.47 -3.09 -1.63
N GLU A 253 -17.23 -4.16 -1.56
CA GLU A 253 -16.76 -5.49 -1.95
C GLU A 253 -16.96 -5.65 -3.46
N GLU A 254 -15.94 -6.18 -4.13
CA GLU A 254 -15.93 -6.40 -5.58
C GLU A 254 -15.15 -7.67 -5.83
N ASP A 255 -15.74 -8.59 -6.60
CA ASP A 255 -15.11 -9.88 -6.91
C ASP A 255 -13.70 -9.70 -7.45
N ARG A 256 -12.75 -10.49 -6.94
CA ARG A 256 -11.30 -10.47 -7.28
C ARG A 256 -10.58 -9.14 -7.04
N TYR A 257 -11.25 -8.11 -6.52
CA TYR A 257 -10.68 -6.80 -6.29
C TYR A 257 -10.68 -6.39 -4.82
N ALA A 258 -11.82 -6.49 -4.12
CA ALA A 258 -11.93 -6.05 -2.74
C ALA A 258 -12.87 -6.93 -1.90
N ARG A 259 -12.46 -7.24 -0.68
CA ARG A 259 -13.24 -8.07 0.25
C ARG A 259 -13.03 -7.62 1.69
N ARG A 260 -14.10 -7.65 2.48
CA ARG A 260 -14.05 -7.42 3.92
C ARG A 260 -13.88 -8.76 4.62
N VAL A 261 -12.83 -8.88 5.43
CA VAL A 261 -12.47 -10.14 6.07
C VAL A 261 -12.57 -9.99 7.58
N SER A 262 -13.35 -10.88 8.20
CA SER A 262 -13.53 -10.91 9.65
C SER A 262 -12.23 -11.32 10.36
N MET A 263 -12.06 -10.86 11.61
CA MET A 263 -10.94 -11.28 12.45
C MET A 263 -10.86 -12.81 12.64
N GLY A 264 -11.99 -13.50 12.71
CA GLY A 264 -12.02 -14.96 12.83
C GLY A 264 -11.49 -15.71 11.59
N GLU A 265 -11.66 -15.16 10.39
CA GLU A 265 -11.06 -15.73 9.17
C GLU A 265 -9.56 -15.44 9.11
N ILE A 266 -9.12 -14.27 9.58
CA ILE A 266 -7.70 -13.91 9.67
C ILE A 266 -6.97 -14.80 10.68
N GLU A 267 -7.60 -15.10 11.81
CA GLU A 267 -7.04 -16.01 12.82
C GLU A 267 -6.88 -17.44 12.29
N LYS A 268 -7.86 -17.95 11.53
CA LYS A 268 -7.74 -19.26 10.85
C LYS A 268 -6.61 -19.32 9.82
N ASN A 269 -6.14 -18.18 9.35
CA ASN A 269 -5.03 -18.03 8.41
C ASN A 269 -3.73 -17.59 9.12
N ASP A 270 -3.59 -17.88 10.42
CA ASP A 270 -2.39 -17.59 11.22
C ASP A 270 -2.00 -16.11 11.19
N TYR A 271 -2.99 -15.21 11.16
CA TYR A 271 -2.78 -13.76 11.07
C TYR A 271 -1.95 -13.33 9.85
N ASN A 272 -1.95 -14.14 8.80
CA ASN A 272 -1.30 -13.85 7.52
C ASN A 272 -2.18 -12.88 6.72
N LEU A 273 -1.65 -11.72 6.36
CA LEU A 273 -2.35 -10.69 5.60
C LEU A 273 -2.03 -10.72 4.10
N ASN A 274 -1.47 -11.82 3.59
CA ASN A 274 -1.25 -11.96 2.15
C ASN A 274 -2.59 -11.87 1.40
N ILE A 275 -2.70 -10.89 0.53
CA ILE A 275 -3.94 -10.49 -0.15
C ILE A 275 -4.54 -11.65 -0.95
N SER A 276 -3.70 -12.49 -1.57
CA SER A 276 -4.16 -13.63 -2.37
C SER A 276 -4.88 -14.72 -1.57
N ARG A 277 -4.78 -14.70 -0.23
CA ARG A 277 -5.56 -15.61 0.64
C ARG A 277 -7.03 -15.22 0.75
N TYR A 278 -7.33 -13.95 0.52
CA TYR A 278 -8.66 -13.39 0.76
C TYR A 278 -9.35 -12.90 -0.50
N VAL A 279 -8.56 -12.43 -1.46
CA VAL A 279 -9.03 -11.95 -2.76
C VAL A 279 -8.46 -12.85 -3.83
N SER A 280 -9.33 -13.60 -4.52
CA SER A 280 -8.89 -14.52 -5.58
C SER A 280 -8.23 -13.74 -6.71
N THR A 281 -7.03 -14.17 -7.10
CA THR A 281 -6.32 -13.65 -8.28
C THR A 281 -6.43 -14.59 -9.49
N ALA A 282 -7.10 -15.72 -9.33
CA ALA A 282 -7.27 -16.67 -10.41
C ALA A 282 -8.25 -16.10 -11.45
N LYS A 283 -7.82 -16.04 -12.71
CA LYS A 283 -8.74 -15.83 -13.82
C LYS A 283 -9.56 -17.11 -13.94
N THR A 284 -10.88 -17.00 -13.90
CA THR A 284 -11.73 -18.03 -14.49
C THR A 284 -11.29 -18.16 -15.94
N GLU A 285 -10.67 -19.28 -16.28
CA GLU A 285 -10.52 -19.66 -17.68
C GLU A 285 -11.94 -19.65 -18.27
N GLU A 286 -12.11 -18.96 -19.40
CA GLU A 286 -13.38 -19.04 -20.12
C GLU A 286 -13.68 -20.51 -20.38
N SER A 287 -14.89 -20.96 -20.03
CA SER A 287 -15.29 -22.33 -20.28
C SER A 287 -15.21 -22.56 -21.79
N VAL A 288 -14.21 -23.33 -22.21
CA VAL A 288 -14.05 -23.69 -23.62
C VAL A 288 -15.26 -24.54 -24.00
N ASP A 289 -16.05 -24.07 -24.97
CA ASP A 289 -17.09 -24.90 -25.58
C ASP A 289 -16.41 -26.01 -26.39
N LEU A 290 -16.29 -27.19 -25.77
CA LEU A 290 -15.66 -28.35 -26.38
C LEU A 290 -16.35 -28.75 -27.69
N ASN A 291 -17.66 -28.50 -27.84
CA ASN A 291 -18.37 -28.82 -29.07
C ASN A 291 -17.99 -27.84 -30.19
N ALA A 292 -17.86 -26.55 -29.88
CA ALA A 292 -17.43 -25.55 -30.85
C ALA A 292 -15.98 -25.82 -31.31
N VAL A 293 -15.07 -26.11 -30.39
CA VAL A 293 -13.67 -26.46 -30.72
C VAL A 293 -13.60 -27.76 -31.54
N HIS A 294 -14.42 -28.76 -31.19
CA HIS A 294 -14.47 -30.01 -31.95
C HIS A 294 -15.01 -29.79 -33.37
N ALA A 295 -16.06 -28.99 -33.53
CA ALA A 295 -16.60 -28.65 -34.85
C ALA A 295 -15.58 -27.87 -35.69
N GLU A 296 -14.81 -26.98 -35.07
CA GLU A 296 -13.75 -26.23 -35.74
C GLU A 296 -12.60 -27.15 -36.19
N LEU A 297 -12.18 -28.10 -35.35
CA LEU A 297 -11.21 -29.13 -35.72
C LEU A 297 -11.67 -29.98 -36.91
N GLN A 298 -12.93 -30.43 -36.92
CA GLN A 298 -13.50 -31.18 -38.04
C GLN A 298 -13.56 -30.34 -39.32
N ALA A 299 -13.89 -29.05 -39.21
CA ALA A 299 -13.91 -28.14 -40.36
C ALA A 299 -12.49 -27.92 -40.94
N ILE A 300 -11.49 -27.79 -40.08
CA ILE A 300 -10.08 -27.68 -40.49
C ILE A 300 -9.62 -28.97 -41.18
N GLU A 301 -9.93 -30.14 -40.63
CA GLU A 301 -9.57 -31.42 -41.23
C GLU A 301 -10.20 -31.60 -42.62
N LYS A 302 -11.47 -31.21 -42.78
CA LYS A 302 -12.14 -31.22 -44.09
C LYS A 302 -11.48 -30.26 -45.09
N ARG A 303 -11.05 -29.08 -44.62
CA ARG A 303 -10.31 -28.11 -45.46
C ARG A 303 -8.93 -28.64 -45.86
N ILE A 304 -8.23 -29.32 -44.96
CA ILE A 304 -6.94 -29.97 -45.25
C ILE A 304 -7.14 -31.02 -46.35
N LEU A 305 -8.12 -31.90 -46.21
CA LEU A 305 -8.42 -32.93 -47.22
C LEU A 305 -8.75 -32.33 -48.59
N GLN A 306 -9.57 -31.26 -48.63
CA GLN A 306 -9.89 -30.56 -49.87
C GLN A 306 -8.66 -29.90 -50.50
N ALA A 307 -7.84 -29.23 -49.70
CA ALA A 307 -6.61 -28.62 -50.17
C ALA A 307 -5.62 -29.66 -50.69
N SER A 308 -5.42 -30.77 -49.98
CA SER A 308 -4.56 -31.88 -50.40
C SER A 308 -5.06 -32.53 -51.69
N SER A 309 -6.38 -32.73 -51.83
CA SER A 309 -6.96 -33.25 -53.09
C SER A 309 -6.73 -32.30 -54.26
N THR A 310 -6.91 -30.99 -54.06
CA THR A 310 -6.70 -29.97 -55.10
C THR A 310 -5.22 -29.91 -55.49
N HIS A 311 -4.32 -29.96 -54.51
CA HIS A 311 -2.88 -29.99 -54.73
C HIS A 311 -2.46 -31.25 -55.52
N ASN A 312 -3.00 -32.42 -55.16
CA ASN A 312 -2.75 -33.68 -55.86
C ASN A 312 -3.28 -33.68 -57.30
N GLN A 313 -4.37 -32.96 -57.60
CA GLN A 313 -4.80 -32.74 -58.99
C GLN A 313 -3.72 -32.01 -59.80
N TYR A 314 -3.17 -30.91 -59.26
CA TYR A 314 -2.09 -30.17 -59.93
C TYR A 314 -0.81 -31.01 -60.07
N LEU A 315 -0.43 -31.79 -59.06
CA LEU A 315 0.74 -32.69 -59.15
C LEU A 315 0.55 -33.74 -60.25
N LYS A 316 -0.66 -34.28 -60.40
CA LYS A 316 -0.99 -35.25 -61.45
C LYS A 316 -0.88 -34.64 -62.85
N GLU A 317 -1.35 -33.40 -63.03
CA GLU A 317 -1.22 -32.67 -64.30
C GLU A 317 0.25 -32.39 -64.66
N LEU A 318 1.10 -32.19 -63.65
CA LEU A 318 2.54 -31.95 -63.80
C LEU A 318 3.39 -33.23 -63.90
N GLY A 319 2.79 -34.42 -63.78
CA GLY A 319 3.51 -35.70 -63.81
C GLY A 319 4.36 -36.00 -62.57
N LEU A 320 4.05 -35.37 -61.43
CA LEU A 320 4.77 -35.51 -60.16
C LEU A 320 4.09 -36.49 -59.20
N SER A 321 4.83 -37.02 -58.23
CA SER A 321 4.31 -37.93 -57.20
C SER A 321 3.35 -37.24 -56.24
N LEU A 322 2.24 -37.90 -55.91
CA LEU A 322 1.19 -37.38 -55.00
C LEU A 322 1.66 -37.40 -53.54
N ILE A 323 1.10 -36.49 -52.73
CA ILE A 323 1.29 -36.44 -51.28
C ILE A 323 0.09 -37.04 -50.53
N GLY A 324 0.37 -37.64 -49.37
CA GLY A 324 -0.63 -38.22 -48.46
C GLY A 324 -1.38 -37.17 -47.66
#